data_AF-A0A3D1X3M1-F1
#
_entry.id   AF-A0A3D1X3M1-F1
#
_cell.length_a   1.000
_cell.length_b   1.000
_cell.length_c   1.000
_cell.angle_alpha   90.00
_cell.angle_beta   90.00
_cell.angle_gamma   90.00
#
_symmetry.space_group_name_H-M   'P 1'
#
loop_
_entity.id
_entity.type
_entity.pdbx_description
1 polymer ?
#
loop_
_entity_poly.entity_id
_entity_poly.type
_entity_poly.pdbx_seq_one_letter_code
_entity_poly.pdbx_strand_id
1 'polypeptide(L)' 'ERIHPFQDGNGRVGRLIMFKECLKYNIVPFIIEDNLKMFYYRGLKEWDNEKGYLTDTCLTAQDKYKAYLDYFRIRY' A
#
# COMPACT_ATOMS: atom_id res chain seq x y z
N GLU A 1 4.47 -8.78 -5.86
CA GLU A 1 5.74 -8.53 -6.56
C GLU A 1 6.31 -9.85 -7.04
N ARG A 2 5.92 -10.34 -8.21
CA ARG A 2 6.34 -11.68 -8.69
C ARG A 2 7.26 -11.63 -9.90
N ILE A 3 7.10 -10.59 -10.73
CA ILE A 3 7.79 -10.46 -12.02
C ILE A 3 9.16 -9.78 -11.88
N HIS A 4 9.45 -9.08 -10.76
CA HIS A 4 10.75 -8.45 -10.43
C HIS A 4 11.58 -7.95 -11.63
N PRO A 5 11.05 -7.05 -12.47
CA PRO A 5 11.66 -6.69 -13.75
C PRO A 5 12.95 -5.84 -13.64
N PHE A 6 13.25 -5.29 -12.47
CA PHE A 6 14.44 -4.46 -12.22
C PHE A 6 15.46 -5.19 -11.33
N GLN A 7 16.73 -4.81 -11.42
CA GLN A 7 17.80 -5.37 -10.59
C GLN A 7 17.59 -5.11 -9.09
N ASP A 8 17.13 -3.90 -8.73
CA ASP A 8 16.70 -3.52 -7.38
C ASP A 8 15.57 -2.48 -7.50
N GLY A 9 14.85 -2.22 -6.41
CA GLY A 9 13.83 -1.18 -6.34
C GLY A 9 12.44 -1.63 -6.75
N ASN A 10 12.26 -2.90 -7.12
CA ASN A 10 10.96 -3.46 -7.51
C ASN A 10 9.83 -3.10 -6.54
N GLY A 11 10.06 -3.23 -5.22
CA GLY A 11 9.00 -2.91 -4.26
C GLY A 11 8.76 -1.42 -4.06
N ARG A 12 9.76 -0.57 -4.27
CA ARG A 12 9.57 0.89 -4.30
C ARG A 12 8.70 1.28 -5.50
N VAL A 13 9.04 0.76 -6.68
CA VAL A 13 8.30 0.99 -7.92
C VAL A 13 6.89 0.41 -7.83
N GLY A 14 6.72 -0.81 -7.30
CA GLY A 14 5.42 -1.44 -7.11
C GLY A 14 4.48 -0.59 -6.25
N ARG A 15 4.96 -0.08 -5.11
CA ARG A 15 4.18 0.83 -4.25
C ARG A 15 3.84 2.14 -4.95
N LEU A 16 4.77 2.73 -5.71
CA LEU A 16 4.49 3.95 -6.50
C LEU A 16 3.44 3.72 -7.58
N ILE A 17 3.47 2.56 -8.26
CA ILE A 17 2.44 2.18 -9.23
C ILE A 17 1.08 2.06 -8.55
N MET A 18 1.01 1.37 -7.40
CA MET A 18 -0.23 1.25 -6.64
C MET A 18 -0.75 2.61 -6.19
N PHE A 19 0.12 3.48 -5.69
CA PHE A 19 -0.22 4.84 -5.30
C PHE A 19 -0.82 5.64 -6.47
N LYS A 20 -0.17 5.58 -7.64
CA LYS A 20 -0.65 6.22 -8.87
C LYS A 20 -2.03 5.70 -9.30
N GLU A 21 -2.22 4.38 -9.30
CA GLU A 21 -3.51 3.79 -9.70
C GLU A 21 -4.62 4.14 -8.71
N CYS A 22 -4.35 4.19 -7.40
CA CYS A 22 -5.31 4.69 -6.41
C CYS A 22 -5.79 6.11 -6.76
N LEU A 23 -4.85 7.03 -7.00
CA LEU A 23 -5.19 8.40 -7.39
C LEU A 23 -6.01 8.46 -8.69
N LYS A 24 -5.61 7.69 -9.70
CA LYS A 24 -6.30 7.65 -11.00
C LYS A 24 -7.76 7.24 -10.87
N TYR A 25 -8.10 6.37 -9.92
CA TYR A 25 -9.46 5.88 -9.70
C TYR A 25 -10.18 6.56 -8.53
N ASN A 26 -9.69 7.71 -8.03
CA ASN A 26 -10.25 8.41 -6.87
C ASN A 26 -10.37 7.51 -5.62
N ILE A 27 -9.39 6.62 -5.44
CA ILE A 27 -9.24 5.81 -4.23
C ILE A 27 -8.16 6.47 -3.38
N VAL A 28 -8.41 6.59 -2.08
CA VAL A 28 -7.40 7.11 -1.14
C VAL A 28 -6.15 6.24 -1.22
N PRO A 29 -4.96 6.80 -1.51
CA PRO A 29 -3.74 6.01 -1.52
C PRO A 29 -3.36 5.51 -0.13
N PHE A 30 -2.45 4.54 -0.09
CA PHE A 30 -1.84 4.08 1.16
C PHE A 30 -0.32 4.28 1.15
N ILE A 31 0.23 4.55 2.32
CA ILE A 31 1.68 4.59 2.56
C ILE A 31 2.01 3.55 3.63
N ILE A 32 2.87 2.59 3.29
CA ILE A 32 3.34 1.57 4.23
C ILE A 32 4.44 2.18 5.10
N GLU A 33 4.06 2.65 6.28
CA GLU A 33 4.97 3.10 7.32
C GLU A 33 5.78 1.94 7.93
N ASP A 34 6.88 2.26 8.63
CA ASP A 34 7.78 1.27 9.20
C ASP A 34 7.10 0.31 10.19
N ASN A 35 6.09 0.76 10.94
CA ASN A 35 5.34 -0.10 11.85
C ASN A 35 4.44 -1.13 11.14
N LEU A 36 4.07 -0.88 9.88
CA LEU A 36 3.28 -1.80 9.05
C LEU A 36 4.14 -2.67 8.14
N LYS A 37 5.44 -2.37 8.02
CA LYS A 37 6.37 -3.00 7.07
C LYS A 37 6.42 -4.52 7.18
N MET A 38 6.47 -5.06 8.41
CA MET A 38 6.50 -6.50 8.63
C MET A 38 5.19 -7.18 8.21
N PHE A 39 4.05 -6.56 8.48
CA PHE A 39 2.74 -7.07 8.06
C PHE A 39 2.58 -7.02 6.54
N TYR A 40 3.07 -5.96 5.91
CA TYR A 40 3.08 -5.83 4.46
C TYR A 40 3.89 -6.94 3.78
N TYR A 41 5.10 -7.22 4.27
CA TYR A 41 5.91 -8.32 3.73
C TYR A 41 5.29 -9.69 3.97
N ARG A 42 4.68 -9.92 5.14
CA ARG A 42 3.90 -11.13 5.40
C ARG A 42 2.74 -11.26 4.41
N GLY A 43 1.98 -10.19 4.20
CA GLY A 43 0.86 -10.17 3.26
C GLY A 43 1.28 -10.46 1.82
N LEU A 44 2.42 -9.93 1.38
CA LEU A 44 2.98 -10.25 0.06
C LEU A 44 3.38 -11.73 -0.05
N LYS A 45 4.01 -12.28 0.99
CA LYS A 45 4.45 -13.68 1.02
C LYS A 45 3.27 -14.66 1.03
N GLU A 46 2.23 -14.34 1.79
CA GLU A 46 1.06 -15.22 1.99
C GLU A 46 -0.08 -14.95 1.01
N TRP A 47 0.13 -14.13 -0.02
CA TRP A 47 -0.93 -13.72 -0.94
C TRP A 47 -1.72 -14.87 -1.57
N ASP A 48 -1.05 -15.98 -1.87
CA ASP A 48 -1.70 -17.15 -2.49
C ASP A 48 -2.50 -17.99 -1.47
N ASN A 49 -2.22 -17.85 -0.17
CA ASN A 49 -2.87 -18.59 0.91
C ASN A 49 -3.95 -17.77 1.63
N GLU A 50 -3.64 -16.52 1.97
CA GLU A 50 -4.49 -15.61 2.74
C GLU A 50 -4.32 -14.16 2.24
N LYS A 51 -5.22 -13.75 1.35
CA LYS A 51 -5.23 -12.42 0.74
C LYS A 51 -5.60 -11.31 1.73
N GLY A 52 -6.29 -11.66 2.82
CA GLY A 52 -6.70 -10.73 3.87
C GLY A 52 -5.50 -10.00 4.47
N TYR A 53 -4.39 -10.69 4.73
CA TYR A 53 -3.21 -10.07 5.35
C TYR A 53 -2.68 -8.85 4.61
N LEU A 54 -2.55 -8.93 3.28
CA LEU A 54 -2.09 -7.79 2.49
C LEU A 54 -3.17 -6.70 2.41
N THR A 55 -4.41 -7.12 2.18
CA THR A 55 -5.54 -6.21 1.99
C THR A 55 -5.79 -5.38 3.25
N ASP A 56 -5.85 -6.02 4.41
CA ASP A 56 -6.07 -5.39 5.71
C ASP A 56 -4.92 -4.45 6.08
N THR A 57 -3.68 -4.82 5.75
CA THR A 57 -2.52 -3.94 5.95
C THR A 57 -2.64 -2.67 5.09
N CYS A 58 -3.04 -2.81 3.83
CA CYS A 58 -3.27 -1.67 2.93
C CYS A 58 -4.43 -0.79 3.43
N LEU A 59 -5.55 -1.39 3.87
CA LEU A 59 -6.69 -0.65 4.42
C LEU A 59 -6.31 0.13 5.68
N THR A 60 -5.56 -0.50 6.59
CA THR A 60 -5.03 0.16 7.80
C THR A 60 -4.16 1.37 7.43
N ALA A 61 -3.30 1.22 6.42
CA ALA A 61 -2.46 2.30 5.91
C ALA A 61 -3.28 3.40 5.20
N GLN A 62 -4.37 3.06 4.51
CA GLN A 62 -5.30 4.05 3.96
C GLN A 62 -5.96 4.85 5.07
N ASP A 63 -6.40 4.22 6.16
CA ASP A 63 -7.07 4.92 7.27
C ASP A 63 -6.15 5.94 7.95
N LYS A 64 -4.86 5.62 8.10
CA LYS A 64 -3.87 6.61 8.52
C LYS A 64 -3.70 7.75 7.51
N TYR A 65 -3.68 7.44 6.22
CA TYR A 65 -3.58 8.47 5.19
C TYR A 65 -4.80 9.39 5.17
N LYS A 66 -6.01 8.83 5.35
CA LYS A 66 -7.26 9.59 5.53
C LYS A 66 -7.15 10.55 6.72
N ALA A 67 -6.62 10.09 7.86
CA ALA A 67 -6.39 10.96 9.01
C ALA A 67 -5.45 12.14 8.70
N TYR A 68 -4.42 11.93 7.85
CA TYR A 68 -3.58 13.03 7.36
C TYR A 68 -4.36 13.98 6.44
N LEU A 69 -5.16 13.45 5.51
CA LEU A 69 -5.98 14.27 4.63
C LEU A 69 -6.99 15.11 5.43
N ASP A 70 -7.63 14.52 6.44
CA ASP A 70 -8.54 15.20 7.36
C ASP A 70 -7.82 16.30 8.14
N TYR A 71 -6.62 16.02 8.68
CA TYR A 71 -5.78 17.00 9.37
C TYR A 71 -5.47 18.22 8.49
N PHE A 72 -5.14 17.99 7.21
CA PHE A 72 -4.87 19.05 6.23
C PHE A 72 -6.13 19.59 5.53
N ARG A 73 -7.33 19.11 5.89
CA ARG A 73 -8.63 19.49 5.30
C ARG A 73 -8.71 19.27 3.78
N ILE A 74 -8.10 18.19 3.31
CA ILE A 74 -8.15 17.77 1.91
C ILE A 74 -9.30 16.78 1.74
N ARG A 75 -10.23 17.09 0.84
CA ARG A 75 -11.35 16.19 0.51
C ARG A 75 -10.87 15.01 -0.33
N TYR A 76 -11.39 13.82 -0.04
CA TYR A 76 -11.17 12.58 -0.78
C TYR A 76 -12.46 11.79 -0.95
#